data_AF-A0A9D5GH59-F1
#
_entry.id   AF-A0A9D5GH59-F1
#
_cell.length_a   1.000
_cell.length_b   1.000
_cell.length_c   1.000
_cell.angle_alpha   90.00
_cell.angle_beta   90.00
_cell.angle_gamma   90.00
#
_symmetry.space_group_name_H-M   'P 1'
#
loop_
_entity.id
_entity.type
_entity.pdbx_description
1 polymer ?
#
loop_
_entity_poly.entity_id
_entity_poly.type
_entity_poly.pdbx_seq_one_letter_code
_entity_poly.pdbx_strand_id
1 'polypeptide(L)' 'VIPAGARPSMGKLVDLEMLVCTGGRERTVAEFRELLARGGFRLKKIFSGAAPLSIIEAVPRPGPA' A
#
# COMPACT_ATOMS: atom_id res chain seq x y z
N VAL A 1 4.94 0.39 -0.43
CA VAL A 1 4.22 -0.91 -0.42
C VAL A 1 5.14 -1.94 0.21
N ILE A 2 4.69 -2.60 1.26
CA ILE A 2 5.53 -3.55 2.01
C ILE A 2 5.37 -4.97 1.47
N PRO A 3 6.49 -5.71 1.28
CA PRO A 3 6.42 -7.14 0.97
C PRO A 3 5.73 -7.91 2.08
N ALA A 4 4.86 -8.86 1.70
CA ALA A 4 4.23 -9.76 2.65
C ALA A 4 5.23 -10.74 3.31
N GLY A 5 4.81 -11.37 4.41
CA GLY A 5 5.62 -12.35 5.15
C GLY A 5 6.68 -11.70 6.03
N ALA A 6 7.68 -12.47 6.49
CA ALA A 6 8.63 -12.06 7.53
C ALA A 6 10.00 -11.59 7.00
N ARG A 7 10.25 -11.59 5.69
CA ARG A 7 11.57 -11.20 5.14
C ARG A 7 11.97 -9.77 5.52
N PRO A 8 13.23 -9.51 5.94
CA PRO A 8 13.68 -8.16 6.27
C PRO A 8 13.53 -7.18 5.09
N SER A 9 13.13 -5.94 5.39
CA SER A 9 13.15 -4.83 4.44
C SER A 9 13.17 -3.50 5.18
N MET A 10 13.74 -2.46 4.57
CA MET A 10 13.73 -1.11 5.14
C MET A 10 12.32 -0.61 5.43
N GLY A 11 11.36 -0.91 4.55
CA GLY A 11 9.97 -0.51 4.75
C GLY A 11 9.31 -1.11 6.00
N LYS A 12 9.80 -2.25 6.51
CA LYS A 12 9.31 -2.80 7.79
C LYS A 12 9.87 -2.08 9.01
N LEU A 13 11.05 -1.48 8.90
CA LEU A 13 11.57 -0.60 9.96
C LEU A 13 10.77 0.71 9.98
N VAL A 14 10.46 1.25 8.80
CA VAL A 14 9.57 2.43 8.67
C VAL A 14 8.17 2.11 9.19
N ASP A 15 7.64 0.91 8.97
CA ASP A 15 6.34 0.50 9.55
C ASP A 15 6.31 0.60 11.09
N LEU A 16 7.42 0.25 11.75
CA LEU A 16 7.56 0.41 13.20
C LEU A 16 7.64 1.90 13.60
N GLU A 17 8.36 2.72 12.84
CA GLU A 17 8.39 4.17 13.04
C GLU A 17 6.98 4.77 12.92
N MET A 18 6.23 4.38 11.89
CA MET A 18 4.84 4.79 11.70
C MET A 18 3.97 4.40 12.89
N LEU A 19 4.10 3.17 13.38
CA LEU A 19 3.37 2.69 14.56
C LEU A 19 3.67 3.54 15.80
N VAL A 20 4.95 3.75 16.11
CA VAL A 20 5.38 4.44 17.33
C VAL A 20 5.07 5.93 17.29
N CYS A 21 5.36 6.60 16.18
CA CYS A 21 5.27 8.05 16.07
C CYS A 21 3.85 8.54 15.74
N THR A 22 3.05 7.75 15.01
CA THR A 22 1.73 8.20 14.49
C THR A 22 0.58 7.27 14.84
N GLY A 23 0.83 6.07 15.37
CA GLY A 23 -0.18 4.99 15.43
C GLY A 23 -0.55 4.45 14.04
N GLY A 24 0.22 4.81 13.03
CA GLY A 24 0.02 4.45 11.64
C GLY A 24 0.55 3.05 11.32
N ARG A 25 0.43 2.69 10.04
CA ARG A 25 1.05 1.50 9.47
C ARG A 25 1.32 1.71 7.99
N GLU A 26 2.43 1.16 7.53
CA GLU A 26 2.65 0.85 6.13
C GLU A 26 1.75 -0.31 5.70
N ARG A 27 1.54 -0.46 4.39
CA ARG A 27 0.59 -1.46 3.85
C ARG A 27 1.18 -2.29 2.74
N THR A 28 0.75 -3.54 2.71
CA THR A 28 0.92 -4.48 1.60
C THR A 28 0.00 -4.12 0.43
N VAL A 29 0.23 -4.75 -0.72
CA VAL A 29 -0.64 -4.61 -1.90
C VAL A 29 -2.09 -5.00 -1.60
N ALA A 30 -2.29 -6.07 -0.84
CA ALA A 30 -3.61 -6.59 -0.51
C ALA A 30 -4.40 -5.56 0.33
N GLU A 31 -3.77 -5.03 1.37
CA GLU A 31 -4.40 -4.02 2.23
C GLU A 31 -4.70 -2.71 1.47
N PHE A 32 -3.82 -2.29 0.56
CA PHE A 32 -4.12 -1.15 -0.31
C PHE A 32 -5.28 -1.43 -1.25
N ARG A 33 -5.38 -2.64 -1.81
CA ARG A 33 -6.51 -3.03 -2.67
C ARG A 33 -7.83 -2.93 -1.91
N GLU A 34 -7.87 -3.41 -0.67
CA GLU A 34 -9.06 -3.31 0.19
C GLU A 34 -9.38 -1.86 0.58
N LEU A 35 -8.38 -1.08 0.97
CA LEU A 35 -8.55 0.33 1.32
C LEU A 35 -9.12 1.14 0.15
N LEU A 36 -8.52 1.00 -1.03
CA LEU A 36 -9.01 1.63 -2.27
C LEU A 36 -10.43 1.14 -2.59
N ALA A 37 -10.69 -0.15 -2.37
CA ALA A 37 -11.99 -0.71 -2.67
C ALA A 37 -13.11 -0.12 -1.80
N ARG A 38 -12.85 0.14 -0.52
CA ARG A 38 -13.79 0.85 0.38
C ARG A 38 -14.04 2.29 -0.06
N GLY A 39 -13.04 2.93 -0.67
CA GLY A 39 -13.15 4.30 -1.19
C GLY A 39 -13.75 4.42 -2.59
N GLY A 40 -14.26 3.33 -3.19
CA GLY A 40 -14.83 3.38 -4.55
C GLY A 40 -13.79 3.36 -5.67
N PHE A 41 -12.55 2.95 -5.40
CA PHE A 41 -11.49 2.82 -6.40
C PHE A 41 -11.15 1.33 -6.67
N ARG A 42 -10.43 1.11 -7.77
CA ARG A 42 -9.75 -0.15 -8.09
C ARG A 42 -8.26 0.13 -8.30
N LEU A 43 -7.42 -0.66 -7.66
CA LEU A 43 -5.99 -0.67 -7.94
C LEU A 43 -5.75 -1.14 -9.39
N LYS A 44 -5.14 -0.28 -10.20
CA LYS A 44 -4.85 -0.52 -11.62
C LYS A 44 -3.43 -1.05 -11.82
N LYS A 45 -2.43 -0.38 -11.23
CA LYS A 45 -1.02 -0.73 -11.41
C LYS A 45 -0.18 -0.31 -10.21
N ILE A 46 0.93 -1.02 -10.00
CA ILE A 46 1.96 -0.63 -9.04
C ILE A 46 3.25 -0.48 -9.82
N PHE A 47 3.92 0.65 -9.62
CA PHE A 47 5.26 0.89 -10.11
C PHE A 47 6.21 0.74 -8.92
N SER A 48 7.02 -0.31 -8.97
CA SER A 48 8.11 -0.57 -8.04
C SER A 48 9.43 -0.52 -8.81
N GLY A 49 10.47 0.05 -8.22
CA GLY A 49 11.75 0.26 -8.90
C GLY A 49 12.91 0.43 -7.94
N ALA A 50 14.01 1.04 -8.42
CA ALA A 50 15.24 1.22 -7.65
C ALA A 50 15.12 2.16 -6.44
N ALA A 51 14.04 2.95 -6.37
CA ALA A 51 13.77 3.83 -5.24
C ALA A 51 13.05 3.06 -4.09
N PRO A 52 13.22 3.49 -2.83
CA PRO A 52 12.57 2.86 -1.67
C PRO A 52 11.04 3.04 -1.65
N LEU A 53 10.49 3.83 -2.57
CA LEU A 53 9.07 4.14 -2.68
C LEU A 53 8.40 3.34 -3.80
N SER A 54 7.09 3.15 -3.67
CA SER A 54 6.25 2.56 -4.72
C SER A 54 5.13 3.52 -5.06
N ILE A 55 4.78 3.62 -6.34
CA ILE A 55 3.63 4.40 -6.82
C ILE A 55 2.46 3.45 -7.04
N ILE A 56 1.31 3.78 -6.46
CA ILE A 56 0.05 3.03 -6.63
C ILE A 56 -0.86 3.84 -7.55
N GLU A 57 -1.14 3.30 -8.73
CA GLU A 57 -2.14 3.85 -9.65
C GLU A 57 -3.51 3.24 -9.31
N ALA A 58 -4.48 4.08 -8.97
CA ALA A 58 -5.86 3.68 -8.72
C ALA A 58 -6.81 4.47 -9.62
N VAL A 59 -7.87 3.82 -10.10
CA VAL A 59 -8.92 4.43 -10.92
C VAL A 59 -10.26 4.26 -10.25
N PRO A 60 -11.25 5.16 -10.45
CA PRO A 60 -12.60 4.96 -9.96
C PRO A 60 -13.13 3.59 -10.39
N ARG A 61 -13.80 2.89 -9.48
CA ARG A 61 -14.56 1.71 -9.87
C ARG A 61 -15.77 2.21 -10.68
N PRO A 62 -16.01 1.70 -11.89
CA PRO A 62 -17.22 2.04 -12.61
C PRO A 62 -18.43 1.73 -11.72
N GLY A 63 -19.35 2.69 -11.63
CA GLY A 63 -20.62 2.51 -10.92
C GLY A 63 -21.43 1.37 -11.55
N PRO A 64 -22.45 0.85 -10.85
CA PRO A 64 -23.41 -0.03 -11.50
C PRO A 64 -24.00 0.71 -12.72
N ALA A 65 -24.05 0.01 -13.85
CA ALA A 65 -24.73 0.49 -15.06
C ALA A 65 -26.23 0.70 -14.80
#